data_AF-A0A954DY74-F1
#
_entry.id   AF-A0A954DY74-F1
#
_cell.length_a   1.000
_cell.length_b   1.000
_cell.length_c   1.000
_cell.angle_alpha   90.00
_cell.angle_beta   90.00
_cell.angle_gamma   90.00
#
_symmetry.space_group_name_H-M   'P 1'
#
loop_
_entity.id
_entity.type
_entity.pdbx_description
1 polymer ?
#
loop_
_entity_poly.entity_id
_entity_poly.type
_entity_poly.pdbx_seq_one_letter_code
_entity_poly.pdbx_strand_id
1 'polypeptide(L)'
;GPPKGAMISHRNILALLAAAAEASPWVQSDISLHFLPMAHAAERVLGFYGRLNNGIPGAYAESTGTVLEDLQAVRPTVFGSVPRIFEKAFAKIHSEIEKQPAPVQRLFDWADGVGRERADRIVRGKPIPPGLALQYRVAERLVFKKIRAAFGGRVRAMITGAAPTAPEILRFFWGAGLPIYEVYGMTESTVVTHMNREGATKIGTVGRVIPPTQCRIAEDGEILVKGPWVFLGYYKNEDATAQTVIDGWLHTGDVGEIDEDGYLRITDRKKHLIITAGGKNLAPANIERALKGEDPLISQVHAHGDRRPFVSAIVTPAPLETLEWGKERGLVTDAEIADRTRELMENPAGRSEALNAATAKVVAHPDFQARIKEAVARGNKNLAQVERVRKFILLDRDFSQEEDELTPTLKLKRKEIEAKMAPLLDRLYEEKDFGLEP
;
A
#
# COMPACT_ATOMS: atom_id res chain seq x y z
N GLY A 1 -18.84 -5.17 -7.56
CA GLY A 1 -20.12 -5.77 -7.14
C GLY A 1 -21.10 -4.69 -6.75
N PRO A 2 -22.41 -4.96 -6.72
CA PRO A 2 -23.41 -3.96 -6.35
C PRO A 2 -23.20 -3.44 -4.92
N PRO A 3 -23.48 -2.15 -4.63
CA PRO A 3 -23.35 -1.58 -3.28
C PRO A 3 -24.22 -2.34 -2.27
N LYS A 4 -23.68 -2.60 -1.08
CA LYS A 4 -24.41 -3.20 0.05
C LYS A 4 -24.46 -2.17 1.20
N GLY A 5 -25.65 -1.86 1.70
CA GLY A 5 -25.82 -0.88 2.78
C GLY A 5 -25.50 -1.48 4.14
N ALA A 6 -24.31 -1.22 4.70
CA ALA A 6 -23.94 -1.67 6.03
C ALA A 6 -24.75 -0.92 7.12
N MET A 7 -25.49 -1.65 7.95
CA MET A 7 -26.28 -1.09 9.03
C MET A 7 -25.43 -0.88 10.28
N ILE A 8 -24.87 0.32 10.43
CA ILE A 8 -24.10 0.74 11.61
C ILE A 8 -25.06 1.39 12.61
N SER A 9 -25.20 0.78 13.79
CA SER A 9 -26.07 1.29 14.86
C SER A 9 -25.40 2.39 15.70
N HIS A 10 -26.21 3.16 16.42
CA HIS A 10 -25.69 4.13 17.40
C HIS A 10 -24.83 3.46 18.48
N ARG A 11 -25.21 2.25 18.93
CA ARG A 11 -24.43 1.45 19.86
C ARG A 11 -23.06 1.09 19.30
N ASN A 12 -22.96 0.74 18.02
CA ASN A 12 -21.68 0.44 17.40
C ASN A 12 -20.75 1.67 17.42
N ILE A 13 -21.28 2.84 17.07
CA ILE A 13 -20.52 4.10 17.06
C ILE A 13 -20.04 4.44 18.48
N LEU A 14 -20.93 4.45 19.47
CA LEU A 14 -20.56 4.78 20.85
C LEU A 14 -19.55 3.78 21.44
N ALA A 15 -19.73 2.49 21.18
CA ALA A 15 -18.80 1.47 21.65
C ALA A 15 -17.40 1.66 21.06
N LEU A 16 -17.32 1.98 19.76
CA LEU A 16 -16.05 2.29 19.12
C LEU A 16 -15.41 3.56 19.71
N LEU A 17 -16.17 4.64 19.85
CA LEU A 17 -15.63 5.92 20.36
C LEU A 17 -15.16 5.81 21.82
N ALA A 18 -15.88 5.07 22.66
CA ALA A 18 -15.48 4.80 24.03
C ALA A 18 -14.17 4.01 24.10
N ALA A 19 -14.03 2.96 23.29
CA ALA A 19 -12.79 2.16 23.23
C ALA A 19 -11.63 2.92 22.59
N ALA A 20 -11.91 3.70 21.54
CA ALA A 20 -10.90 4.49 20.84
C ALA A 20 -10.34 5.60 21.71
N ALA A 21 -11.09 6.15 22.69
CA ALA A 21 -10.56 7.15 23.61
C ALA A 21 -9.33 6.65 24.40
N GLU A 22 -9.26 5.36 24.73
CA GLU A 22 -8.11 4.76 25.43
C GLU A 22 -6.93 4.44 24.49
N ALA A 23 -7.21 4.30 23.19
CA ALA A 23 -6.21 3.90 22.19
C ALA A 23 -5.68 5.09 21.36
N SER A 24 -6.45 6.17 21.28
CA SER A 24 -6.23 7.26 20.32
C SER A 24 -5.47 8.43 20.97
N PRO A 25 -4.53 9.05 20.24
CA PRO A 25 -3.59 9.99 20.86
C PRO A 25 -4.21 11.36 21.18
N TRP A 26 -5.53 11.58 20.99
CA TRP A 26 -6.14 12.91 21.06
C TRP A 26 -5.98 13.58 22.42
N VAL A 27 -5.70 14.88 22.39
CA VAL A 27 -5.70 15.77 23.54
C VAL A 27 -6.60 16.97 23.24
N GLN A 28 -7.17 17.59 24.27
CA GLN A 28 -8.14 18.69 24.09
C GLN A 28 -7.57 19.90 23.32
N SER A 29 -6.24 20.07 23.29
CA SER A 29 -5.57 21.13 22.52
C SER A 29 -5.39 20.82 21.04
N ASP A 30 -5.89 19.67 20.56
CA ASP A 30 -5.72 19.29 19.17
C ASP A 30 -6.60 20.08 18.21
N ILE A 31 -6.17 20.12 16.96
CA ILE A 31 -6.97 20.53 15.81
C ILE A 31 -6.68 19.56 14.66
N SER A 32 -7.73 19.11 13.97
CA SER A 32 -7.65 18.19 12.83
C SER A 32 -8.05 18.85 11.51
N LEU A 33 -7.51 18.36 10.40
CA LEU A 33 -7.94 18.70 9.04
C LEU A 33 -8.63 17.50 8.39
N HIS A 34 -9.78 17.74 7.76
CA HIS A 34 -10.66 16.73 7.16
C HIS A 34 -10.90 17.04 5.69
N PHE A 35 -10.94 16.00 4.85
CA PHE A 35 -11.19 16.16 3.41
C PHE A 35 -11.95 14.97 2.80
N LEU A 36 -12.16 13.89 3.58
CA LEU A 36 -12.89 12.73 3.10
C LEU A 36 -14.39 13.06 3.03
N PRO A 37 -15.16 12.45 2.12
CA PRO A 37 -16.60 12.66 2.08
C PRO A 37 -17.30 12.10 3.33
N MET A 38 -18.35 12.76 3.81
CA MET A 38 -19.18 12.29 4.94
C MET A 38 -19.89 10.95 4.68
N ALA A 39 -19.98 10.51 3.42
CA ALA A 39 -20.46 9.17 3.06
C ALA A 39 -19.46 8.06 3.45
N HIS A 40 -18.18 8.39 3.63
CA HIS A 40 -17.15 7.44 4.03
C HIS A 40 -17.19 7.24 5.55
N ALA A 41 -17.21 5.98 6.00
CA ALA A 41 -17.34 5.66 7.43
C ALA A 41 -16.22 6.29 8.28
N ALA A 42 -14.96 6.27 7.78
CA ALA A 42 -13.82 6.88 8.48
C ALA A 42 -14.05 8.37 8.79
N GLU A 43 -14.54 9.14 7.82
CA GLU A 43 -14.83 10.55 8.04
C GLU A 43 -16.01 10.71 8.99
N ARG A 44 -17.12 10.00 8.74
CA ARG A 44 -18.34 10.20 9.53
C ARG A 44 -18.14 9.81 11.00
N VAL A 45 -17.47 8.70 11.24
CA VAL A 45 -17.34 8.11 12.58
C VAL A 45 -16.10 8.64 13.31
N LEU A 46 -14.90 8.47 12.76
CA LEU A 46 -13.68 8.92 13.44
C LEU A 46 -13.45 10.43 13.26
N GLY A 47 -13.70 10.94 12.06
CA GLY A 47 -13.50 12.35 11.75
C GLY A 47 -14.50 13.25 12.47
N PHE A 48 -15.79 13.07 12.20
CA PHE A 48 -16.87 13.94 12.65
C PHE A 48 -17.40 13.57 14.05
N TYR A 49 -17.83 12.33 14.30
CA TYR A 49 -18.28 11.97 15.65
C TYR A 49 -17.11 11.88 16.64
N GLY A 50 -15.95 11.40 16.21
CA GLY A 50 -14.75 11.33 17.05
C GLY A 50 -14.30 12.70 17.54
N ARG A 51 -14.27 13.74 16.69
CA ARG A 51 -13.90 15.09 17.15
C ARG A 51 -14.90 15.69 18.14
N LEU A 52 -16.20 15.45 17.94
CA LEU A 52 -17.25 15.88 18.86
C LEU A 52 -17.13 15.17 20.20
N ASN A 53 -16.86 13.87 20.19
CA ASN A 53 -16.64 13.06 21.40
C ASN A 53 -15.43 13.52 22.22
N ASN A 54 -14.35 13.94 21.54
CA ASN A 54 -13.12 14.39 22.19
C ASN A 54 -13.07 15.90 22.47
N GLY A 55 -14.07 16.67 22.00
CA GLY A 55 -14.13 18.11 22.18
C GLY A 55 -13.06 18.90 21.43
N ILE A 56 -12.61 18.41 20.27
CA ILE A 56 -11.55 19.06 19.48
C ILE A 56 -12.11 19.78 18.25
N PRO A 57 -11.58 20.96 17.87
CA PRO A 57 -11.90 21.63 16.62
C PRO A 57 -11.41 20.83 15.40
N GLY A 58 -12.16 20.92 14.31
CA GLY A 58 -11.78 20.36 13.00
C GLY A 58 -12.02 21.38 11.89
N ALA A 59 -11.09 21.47 10.95
CA ALA A 59 -11.22 22.24 9.72
C ALA A 59 -11.49 21.31 8.54
N TYR A 60 -12.22 21.79 7.54
CA TYR A 60 -12.42 21.08 6.28
C TYR A 60 -11.55 21.70 5.20
N ALA A 61 -10.85 20.86 4.45
CA ALA A 61 -10.14 21.26 3.24
C ALA A 61 -11.13 21.72 2.18
N GLU A 62 -10.74 22.70 1.36
CA GLU A 62 -11.60 23.23 0.29
C GLU A 62 -11.84 22.18 -0.80
N SER A 63 -10.84 21.33 -1.05
CA SER A 63 -10.93 20.18 -1.93
C SER A 63 -9.85 19.13 -1.59
N THR A 64 -9.93 17.96 -2.22
CA THR A 64 -8.86 16.96 -2.14
C THR A 64 -7.55 17.44 -2.80
N GLY A 65 -7.63 18.41 -3.72
CA GLY A 65 -6.48 18.99 -4.41
C GLY A 65 -5.68 19.97 -3.56
N THR A 66 -6.35 20.68 -2.65
CA THR A 66 -5.78 21.76 -1.82
C THR A 66 -5.28 21.29 -0.46
N VAL A 67 -5.40 20.00 -0.13
CA VAL A 67 -5.09 19.44 1.21
C VAL A 67 -3.71 19.87 1.73
N LEU A 68 -2.66 19.89 0.89
CA LEU A 68 -1.32 20.30 1.33
C LEU A 68 -1.22 21.80 1.61
N GLU A 69 -1.96 22.64 0.89
CA GLU A 69 -2.04 24.08 1.14
C GLU A 69 -2.87 24.37 2.40
N ASP A 70 -4.01 23.69 2.55
CA ASP A 70 -4.89 23.78 3.71
C ASP A 70 -4.18 23.34 5.00
N LEU A 71 -3.31 22.33 4.94
CA LEU A 71 -2.45 21.94 6.05
C LEU A 71 -1.53 23.08 6.54
N GLN A 72 -1.00 23.89 5.61
CA GLN A 72 -0.14 25.02 5.96
C GLN A 72 -0.93 26.17 6.58
N ALA A 73 -2.16 26.40 6.13
CA ALA A 73 -3.05 27.43 6.68
C ALA A 73 -3.60 27.04 8.06
N VAL A 74 -4.19 25.85 8.18
CA VAL A 74 -4.84 25.35 9.41
C VAL A 74 -3.82 24.97 10.48
N ARG A 75 -2.64 24.49 10.07
CA ARG A 75 -1.57 24.02 10.96
C ARG A 75 -2.07 23.01 12.01
N PRO A 76 -2.67 21.88 11.59
CA PRO A 76 -3.25 20.92 12.51
C PRO A 76 -2.19 20.28 13.42
N THR A 77 -2.65 19.65 14.50
CA THR A 77 -1.81 18.83 15.38
C THR A 77 -1.97 17.34 15.08
N VAL A 78 -3.12 16.93 14.54
CA VAL A 78 -3.38 15.55 14.11
C VAL A 78 -3.92 15.56 12.70
N PHE A 79 -3.44 14.63 11.87
CA PHE A 79 -3.86 14.54 10.47
C PHE A 79 -4.08 13.10 10.03
N GLY A 80 -5.30 12.76 9.66
CA GLY A 80 -5.64 11.46 9.08
C GLY A 80 -5.69 11.56 7.56
N SER A 81 -5.11 10.59 6.85
CA SER A 81 -5.18 10.54 5.39
C SER A 81 -5.11 9.12 4.85
N VAL A 82 -5.29 8.99 3.54
CA VAL A 82 -5.07 7.73 2.82
C VAL A 82 -3.62 7.63 2.36
N PRO A 83 -3.05 6.42 2.14
CA PRO A 83 -1.64 6.24 1.77
C PRO A 83 -1.21 7.11 0.59
N ARG A 84 -2.09 7.30 -0.40
CA ARG A 84 -1.82 8.08 -1.61
C ARG A 84 -1.41 9.52 -1.34
N ILE A 85 -1.94 10.17 -0.29
CA ILE A 85 -1.57 11.54 0.05
C ILE A 85 -0.14 11.59 0.62
N PHE A 86 0.21 10.62 1.47
CA PHE A 86 1.56 10.49 2.01
C PHE A 86 2.58 10.10 0.92
N GLU A 87 2.22 9.19 0.02
CA GLU A 87 3.01 8.84 -1.18
C GLU A 87 3.29 10.06 -2.06
N LYS A 88 2.25 10.86 -2.35
CA LYS A 88 2.39 12.08 -3.16
C LYS A 88 3.29 13.11 -2.46
N ALA A 89 3.14 13.29 -1.15
CA ALA A 89 4.00 14.18 -0.37
C ALA A 89 5.45 13.69 -0.35
N PHE A 90 5.67 12.39 -0.16
CA PHE A 90 6.99 11.74 -0.21
C PHE A 90 7.65 11.96 -1.58
N ALA A 91 6.97 11.62 -2.67
CA ALA A 91 7.47 11.80 -4.03
C ALA A 91 7.78 13.28 -4.35
N LYS A 92 6.92 14.21 -3.92
CA LYS A 92 7.15 15.65 -4.09
C LYS A 92 8.40 16.11 -3.33
N ILE A 93 8.59 15.67 -2.09
CA ILE A 93 9.78 16.04 -1.29
C ILE A 93 11.05 15.53 -1.99
N HIS A 94 11.09 14.26 -2.41
CA HIS A 94 12.25 13.69 -3.09
C HIS A 94 12.53 14.39 -4.42
N SER A 95 11.52 14.63 -5.25
CA SER A 95 11.66 15.35 -6.52
C SER A 95 12.19 16.78 -6.32
N GLU A 96 11.75 17.49 -5.27
CA GLU A 96 12.26 18.83 -4.98
C GLU A 96 13.71 18.82 -4.49
N ILE A 97 14.15 17.76 -3.80
CA ILE A 97 15.54 17.57 -3.39
C ILE A 97 16.44 17.22 -4.57
N GLU A 98 16.00 16.38 -5.51
CA GLU A 98 16.75 16.01 -6.72
C GLU A 98 17.08 17.23 -7.59
N LYS A 99 16.23 18.27 -7.56
CA LYS A 99 16.47 19.55 -8.24
C LYS A 99 17.52 20.43 -7.55
N GLN A 100 17.89 20.13 -6.30
CA GLN A 100 18.88 20.90 -5.54
C GLN A 100 20.32 20.50 -5.90
N PRO A 101 21.32 21.37 -5.65
CA PRO A 101 22.72 21.03 -5.83
C PRO A 101 23.14 19.80 -5.00
N ALA A 102 24.11 19.02 -5.51
CA ALA A 102 24.60 17.79 -4.87
C ALA A 102 24.96 17.91 -3.36
N PRO A 103 25.52 19.04 -2.86
CA PRO A 103 25.73 19.21 -1.42
C PRO A 103 24.44 19.18 -0.58
N VAL A 104 23.33 19.71 -1.11
CA VAL A 104 22.02 19.72 -0.45
C VAL A 104 21.41 18.32 -0.46
N GLN A 105 21.54 17.59 -1.57
CA GLN A 105 21.10 16.19 -1.67
C GLN A 105 21.83 15.32 -0.63
N ARG A 106 23.17 15.40 -0.56
CA ARG A 106 23.96 14.68 0.46
C ARG A 106 23.57 15.02 1.89
N LEU A 107 23.23 16.28 2.16
CA LEU A 107 22.74 16.71 3.47
C LEU A 107 21.37 16.08 3.79
N PHE A 108 20.48 16.01 2.81
CA PHE A 108 19.18 15.35 2.95
C PHE A 108 19.35 13.84 3.19
N ASP A 109 20.19 13.16 2.40
CA ASP A 109 20.43 11.72 2.54
C ASP A 109 21.01 11.37 3.91
N TRP A 110 21.97 12.17 4.39
CA TRP A 110 22.50 12.04 5.75
C TRP A 110 21.41 12.25 6.82
N ALA A 111 20.59 13.29 6.67
CA ALA A 111 19.51 13.57 7.60
C ALA A 111 18.49 12.44 7.64
N ASP A 112 18.06 11.92 6.47
CA ASP A 112 17.15 10.79 6.36
C ASP A 112 17.73 9.53 7.03
N GLY A 113 19.02 9.23 6.81
CA GLY A 113 19.71 8.15 7.50
C GLY A 113 19.65 8.26 9.03
N VAL A 114 19.96 9.45 9.57
CA VAL A 114 19.86 9.75 11.01
C VAL A 114 18.42 9.60 11.52
N GLY A 115 17.45 10.10 10.75
CA GLY A 115 16.02 10.00 11.06
C GLY A 115 15.55 8.55 11.15
N ARG A 116 15.91 7.72 10.16
CA ARG A 116 15.56 6.30 10.10
C ARG A 116 16.15 5.52 11.27
N GLU A 117 17.43 5.74 11.61
CA GLU A 117 18.03 5.06 12.78
C GLU A 117 17.31 5.44 14.08
N ARG A 118 16.98 6.73 14.26
CA ARG A 118 16.23 7.19 15.41
C ARG A 118 14.82 6.57 15.46
N ALA A 119 14.11 6.55 14.33
CA ALA A 119 12.78 5.97 14.23
C ALA A 119 12.78 4.48 14.60
N ASP A 120 13.73 3.70 14.06
CA ASP A 120 13.87 2.28 14.35
C ASP A 120 14.12 2.01 15.84
N ARG A 121 14.90 2.88 16.52
CA ARG A 121 15.11 2.78 17.97
C ARG A 121 13.84 3.09 18.76
N ILE A 122 13.11 4.14 18.40
CA ILE A 122 11.85 4.52 19.06
C ILE A 122 10.82 3.39 18.94
N VAL A 123 10.61 2.87 17.73
CA VAL A 123 9.66 1.78 17.45
C VAL A 123 10.03 0.51 18.22
N ARG A 124 11.32 0.24 18.44
CA ARG A 124 11.81 -0.92 19.23
C ARG A 124 11.92 -0.66 20.73
N GLY A 125 11.48 0.50 21.23
CA GLY A 125 11.62 0.88 22.64
C GLY A 125 13.07 0.96 23.13
N LYS A 126 14.04 1.18 22.21
CA LYS A 126 15.47 1.27 22.54
C LYS A 126 15.85 2.71 22.88
N PRO A 127 16.78 2.93 23.84
CA PRO A 127 17.28 4.27 24.13
C PRO A 127 18.01 4.87 22.93
N ILE A 128 17.91 6.18 22.79
CA ILE A 128 18.59 6.98 21.75
C ILE A 128 19.97 7.38 22.29
N PRO A 129 21.08 6.97 21.64
CA PRO A 129 22.42 7.38 22.07
C PRO A 129 22.61 8.91 22.00
N PRO A 130 23.41 9.52 22.89
CA PRO A 130 23.63 10.97 22.89
C PRO A 130 24.16 11.52 21.55
N GLY A 131 25.03 10.77 20.87
CA GLY A 131 25.55 11.15 19.55
C GLY A 131 24.46 11.21 18.48
N LEU A 132 23.60 10.18 18.41
CA LEU A 132 22.45 10.15 17.50
C LEU A 132 21.45 11.27 17.83
N ALA A 133 21.22 11.56 19.12
CA ALA A 133 20.38 12.67 19.54
C ALA A 133 20.93 14.03 19.07
N LEU A 134 22.25 14.24 19.13
CA LEU A 134 22.89 15.45 18.62
C LEU A 134 22.79 15.55 17.10
N GLN A 135 23.11 14.48 16.37
CA GLN A 135 22.95 14.42 14.91
C GLN A 135 21.51 14.73 14.51
N TYR A 136 20.54 14.14 15.20
CA TYR A 136 19.14 14.41 14.96
C TYR A 136 18.78 15.87 15.21
N ARG A 137 19.30 16.51 16.28
CA ARG A 137 19.07 17.95 16.51
C ARG A 137 19.61 18.84 15.39
N VAL A 138 20.69 18.43 14.74
CA VAL A 138 21.24 19.12 13.57
C VAL A 138 20.36 18.87 12.34
N ALA A 139 20.04 17.62 12.03
CA ALA A 139 19.14 17.23 10.94
C ALA A 139 17.76 17.91 11.07
N GLU A 140 17.25 17.99 12.29
CA GLU A 140 16.05 18.69 12.70
C GLU A 140 16.05 20.15 12.26
N ARG A 141 17.12 20.89 12.56
CA ARG A 141 17.23 22.32 12.24
C ARG A 141 17.42 22.58 10.75
N LEU A 142 18.15 21.70 10.06
CA LEU A 142 18.56 21.91 8.67
C LEU A 142 17.53 21.37 7.64
N VAL A 143 16.89 20.25 7.97
CA VAL A 143 16.05 19.46 7.05
C VAL A 143 14.64 19.26 7.61
N PHE A 144 14.48 18.54 8.73
CA PHE A 144 13.15 18.06 9.15
C PHE A 144 12.18 19.17 9.55
N LYS A 145 12.65 20.29 10.10
CA LYS A 145 11.79 21.45 10.39
C LYS A 145 11.10 21.98 9.13
N LYS A 146 11.78 21.96 7.96
CA LYS A 146 11.20 22.38 6.68
C LYS A 146 10.15 21.40 6.18
N ILE A 147 10.43 20.10 6.28
CA ILE A 147 9.47 19.04 5.93
C ILE A 147 8.22 19.17 6.80
N ARG A 148 8.37 19.29 8.13
CA ARG A 148 7.22 19.47 9.03
C ARG A 148 6.45 20.75 8.79
N ALA A 149 7.14 21.83 8.39
CA ALA A 149 6.46 23.08 8.02
C ALA A 149 5.50 22.88 6.84
N ALA A 150 5.80 21.98 5.90
CA ALA A 150 4.88 21.64 4.81
C ALA A 150 3.57 21.01 5.29
N PHE A 151 3.56 20.40 6.49
CA PHE A 151 2.37 19.87 7.17
C PHE A 151 1.85 20.84 8.25
N GLY A 152 2.22 22.12 8.20
CA GLY A 152 1.79 23.15 9.16
C GLY A 152 2.64 23.26 10.44
N GLY A 153 3.65 22.40 10.59
CA GLY A 153 4.73 22.53 11.57
C GLY A 153 4.41 22.11 13.00
N ARG A 154 3.17 21.70 13.29
CA ARG A 154 2.73 21.30 14.64
C ARG A 154 2.08 19.91 14.70
N VAL A 155 2.06 19.19 13.58
CA VAL A 155 1.56 17.81 13.54
C VAL A 155 2.42 16.93 14.44
N ARG A 156 1.77 16.25 15.37
CA ARG A 156 2.39 15.29 16.30
C ARG A 156 2.02 13.84 16.01
N ALA A 157 0.90 13.62 15.34
CA ALA A 157 0.43 12.28 14.97
C ALA A 157 -0.29 12.32 13.62
N MET A 158 0.09 11.41 12.73
CA MET A 158 -0.62 11.16 11.47
C MET A 158 -1.21 9.76 11.48
N ILE A 159 -2.36 9.57 10.83
CA ILE A 159 -3.05 8.29 10.78
C ILE A 159 -3.27 7.90 9.32
N THR A 160 -3.02 6.64 8.98
CA THR A 160 -3.29 6.09 7.65
C THR A 160 -4.03 4.76 7.73
N GLY A 161 -4.89 4.49 6.74
CA GLY A 161 -5.65 3.26 6.66
C GLY A 161 -6.27 3.05 5.28
N ALA A 162 -7.20 2.10 5.17
CA ALA A 162 -7.89 1.68 3.93
C ALA A 162 -7.03 1.00 2.85
N ALA A 163 -5.71 1.16 2.88
CA ALA A 163 -4.77 0.45 2.01
C ALA A 163 -3.40 0.33 2.69
N PRO A 164 -2.57 -0.67 2.32
CA PRO A 164 -1.22 -0.80 2.85
C PRO A 164 -0.34 0.39 2.43
N THR A 165 0.52 0.86 3.33
CA THR A 165 1.53 1.89 3.03
C THR A 165 2.91 1.24 2.95
N ALA A 166 3.74 1.66 1.99
CA ALA A 166 5.08 1.10 1.85
C ALA A 166 5.94 1.39 3.11
N PRO A 167 6.67 0.40 3.65
CA PRO A 167 7.48 0.60 4.86
C PRO A 167 8.51 1.73 4.75
N GLU A 168 9.09 1.96 3.57
CA GLU A 168 10.05 3.06 3.39
C GLU A 168 9.41 4.44 3.61
N ILE A 169 8.16 4.64 3.19
CA ILE A 169 7.43 5.89 3.36
C ILE A 169 7.17 6.12 4.85
N LEU A 170 6.73 5.08 5.56
CA LEU A 170 6.49 5.15 7.00
C LEU A 170 7.78 5.51 7.74
N ARG A 171 8.89 4.82 7.45
CA ARG A 171 10.20 5.09 8.07
C ARG A 171 10.68 6.50 7.82
N PHE A 172 10.53 7.02 6.60
CA PHE A 172 10.87 8.39 6.27
C PHE A 172 10.10 9.40 7.13
N PHE A 173 8.76 9.29 7.17
CA PHE A 173 7.93 10.23 7.93
C PHE A 173 8.16 10.14 9.45
N TRP A 174 8.32 8.93 9.98
CA TRP A 174 8.75 8.72 11.37
C TRP A 174 10.11 9.38 11.64
N GLY A 175 11.07 9.22 10.71
CA GLY A 175 12.38 9.84 10.76
C GLY A 175 12.30 11.37 10.74
N ALA A 176 11.38 11.95 9.99
CA ALA A 176 11.15 13.40 9.94
C ALA A 176 10.40 13.97 11.18
N GLY A 177 10.04 13.11 12.13
CA GLY A 177 9.26 13.49 13.31
C GLY A 177 7.77 13.71 13.01
N LEU A 178 7.24 13.04 11.98
CA LEU A 178 5.83 13.00 11.61
C LEU A 178 5.36 11.53 11.67
N PRO A 179 5.18 10.95 12.87
CA PRO A 179 4.84 9.53 12.98
C PRO A 179 3.49 9.25 12.29
N ILE A 180 3.51 8.30 11.34
CA ILE A 180 2.32 7.76 10.70
C ILE A 180 1.96 6.45 11.39
N TYR A 181 0.76 6.41 11.95
CA TYR A 181 0.17 5.24 12.59
C TYR A 181 -0.78 4.55 11.62
N GLU A 182 -0.44 3.32 11.24
CA GLU A 182 -1.33 2.48 10.42
C GLU A 182 -2.48 1.94 11.27
N VAL A 183 -3.69 2.00 10.70
CA VAL A 183 -4.91 1.43 11.27
C VAL A 183 -5.58 0.51 10.27
N TYR A 184 -6.26 -0.51 10.79
CA TYR A 184 -7.06 -1.43 9.98
C TYR A 184 -8.49 -1.52 10.49
N GLY A 185 -9.39 -1.59 9.53
CA GLY A 185 -10.79 -1.94 9.71
C GLY A 185 -11.55 -1.71 8.41
N MET A 186 -12.85 -1.91 8.51
CA MET A 186 -13.79 -1.84 7.40
C MET A 186 -15.13 -1.31 7.88
N THR A 187 -16.01 -0.96 6.94
CA THR A 187 -17.36 -0.46 7.22
C THR A 187 -18.18 -1.43 8.08
N GLU A 188 -18.06 -2.73 7.81
CA GLU A 188 -18.71 -3.82 8.54
C GLU A 188 -18.21 -3.96 9.99
N SER A 189 -17.07 -3.37 10.30
CA SER A 189 -16.53 -3.21 11.65
C SER A 189 -16.62 -1.77 12.16
N THR A 190 -17.59 -1.00 11.66
CA THR A 190 -17.88 0.40 12.03
C THR A 190 -16.81 1.44 11.72
N VAL A 191 -15.51 1.11 11.66
CA VAL A 191 -14.42 1.78 10.92
C VAL A 191 -13.08 1.08 11.21
N VAL A 192 -12.75 0.81 12.48
CA VAL A 192 -11.41 0.38 12.92
C VAL A 192 -11.50 -0.77 13.92
N THR A 193 -10.56 -1.70 13.82
CA THR A 193 -10.42 -2.87 14.69
C THR A 193 -9.01 -3.00 15.24
N HIS A 194 -7.99 -2.58 14.49
CA HIS A 194 -6.57 -2.62 14.87
C HIS A 194 -5.92 -1.26 14.64
N MET A 195 -4.95 -0.92 15.50
CA MET A 195 -4.23 0.35 15.40
C MET A 195 -2.82 0.26 15.98
N ASN A 196 -1.85 0.80 15.25
CA ASN A 196 -0.58 1.21 15.84
C ASN A 196 -0.80 2.49 16.65
N ARG A 197 -0.21 2.60 17.84
CA ARG A 197 -0.37 3.77 18.71
C ARG A 197 0.95 4.14 19.38
N GLU A 198 0.99 5.34 19.93
CA GLU A 198 2.18 5.79 20.67
C GLU A 198 2.55 4.77 21.76
N GLY A 199 3.84 4.38 21.80
CA GLY A 199 4.35 3.34 22.70
C GLY A 199 4.04 1.88 22.30
N ALA A 200 3.18 1.64 21.30
CA ALA A 200 2.85 0.31 20.79
C ALA A 200 2.66 0.35 19.27
N THR A 201 3.78 0.47 18.56
CA THR A 201 3.84 0.52 17.09
C THR A 201 4.83 -0.51 16.57
N LYS A 202 4.48 -1.17 15.45
CA LYS A 202 5.40 -2.00 14.68
C LYS A 202 5.22 -1.72 13.19
N ILE A 203 6.22 -1.10 12.56
CA ILE A 203 6.20 -0.77 11.13
C ILE A 203 6.04 -2.06 10.31
N GLY A 204 5.15 -2.05 9.31
CA GLY A 204 4.80 -3.22 8.50
C GLY A 204 3.65 -4.06 9.08
N THR A 205 3.00 -3.56 10.15
CA THR A 205 1.79 -4.14 10.75
C THR A 205 0.73 -3.05 10.86
N VAL A 206 -0.54 -3.43 11.01
CA VAL A 206 -1.64 -2.49 11.28
C VAL A 206 -1.93 -2.31 12.76
N GLY A 207 -1.00 -2.76 13.61
CA GLY A 207 -1.09 -2.65 15.06
C GLY A 207 -1.82 -3.81 15.74
N ARG A 208 -2.14 -3.58 17.01
CA ARG A 208 -2.85 -4.55 17.86
C ARG A 208 -4.35 -4.33 17.77
N VAL A 209 -5.13 -5.38 18.06
CA VAL A 209 -6.59 -5.26 18.18
C VAL A 209 -6.96 -4.27 19.28
N ILE A 210 -7.99 -3.46 19.06
CA ILE A 210 -8.52 -2.49 20.04
C ILE A 210 -9.54 -3.21 20.94
N PRO A 211 -9.27 -3.39 22.25
CA PRO A 211 -10.24 -3.99 23.16
C PRO A 211 -11.53 -3.18 23.26
N PRO A 212 -12.70 -3.79 23.56
CA PRO A 212 -12.91 -5.23 23.82
C PRO A 212 -13.09 -6.07 22.55
N THR A 213 -12.77 -5.55 21.37
CA THR A 213 -12.83 -6.35 20.14
C THR A 213 -11.81 -7.46 20.19
N GLN A 214 -12.23 -8.64 19.75
CA GLN A 214 -11.45 -9.86 19.65
C GLN A 214 -11.07 -10.07 18.19
N CYS A 215 -9.88 -10.62 18.00
CA CYS A 215 -9.36 -11.00 16.69
C CYS A 215 -8.80 -12.41 16.77
N ARG A 216 -9.06 -13.23 15.75
CA ARG A 216 -8.40 -14.53 15.54
C ARG A 216 -8.17 -14.77 14.07
N ILE A 217 -7.19 -15.61 13.76
CA ILE A 217 -6.91 -16.07 12.40
C ILE A 217 -7.60 -17.43 12.21
N ALA A 218 -8.40 -17.56 11.16
CA ALA A 218 -9.02 -18.82 10.76
C ALA A 218 -7.98 -19.79 10.17
N GLU A 219 -8.34 -21.06 10.01
CA GLU A 219 -7.44 -22.09 9.46
C GLU A 219 -6.93 -21.75 8.05
N ASP A 220 -7.74 -21.04 7.27
CA ASP A 220 -7.41 -20.58 5.92
C ASP A 220 -6.65 -19.25 5.88
N GLY A 221 -6.32 -18.69 7.05
CA GLY A 221 -5.63 -17.42 7.21
C GLY A 221 -6.54 -16.19 7.28
N GLU A 222 -7.87 -16.35 7.15
CA GLU A 222 -8.81 -15.23 7.22
C GLU A 222 -8.80 -14.56 8.60
N ILE A 223 -8.78 -13.23 8.61
CA ILE A 223 -8.89 -12.41 9.82
C ILE A 223 -10.36 -12.39 10.23
N LEU A 224 -10.66 -12.87 11.44
CA LEU A 224 -12.00 -12.87 12.02
C LEU A 224 -12.06 -11.89 13.17
N VAL A 225 -13.10 -11.05 13.18
CA VAL A 225 -13.27 -10.01 14.20
C VAL A 225 -14.60 -10.19 14.92
N LYS A 226 -14.60 -10.08 16.26
CA LYS A 226 -15.83 -10.11 17.05
C LYS A 226 -15.80 -9.01 18.10
N GLY A 227 -16.84 -8.19 18.14
CA GLY A 227 -16.87 -7.06 19.07
C GLY A 227 -18.14 -6.23 18.97
N PRO A 228 -18.31 -5.27 19.90
CA PRO A 228 -19.54 -4.49 20.03
C PRO A 228 -19.78 -3.50 18.87
N TRP A 229 -18.79 -3.30 18.00
CA TRP A 229 -18.90 -2.45 16.82
C TRP A 229 -18.77 -3.22 15.50
N VAL A 230 -19.02 -4.53 15.50
CA VAL A 230 -19.45 -5.23 14.29
C VAL A 230 -20.85 -4.75 13.93
N PHE A 231 -21.08 -4.42 12.65
CA PHE A 231 -22.35 -3.92 12.13
C PHE A 231 -23.53 -4.90 12.38
N LEU A 232 -24.76 -4.40 12.23
CA LEU A 232 -25.96 -5.23 12.38
C LEU A 232 -26.19 -6.19 11.19
N GLY A 233 -25.47 -6.00 10.10
CA GLY A 233 -25.68 -6.69 8.83
C GLY A 233 -25.90 -5.72 7.66
N TYR A 234 -26.23 -6.26 6.50
CA TYR A 234 -26.56 -5.49 5.31
C TYR A 234 -28.07 -5.24 5.22
N TYR A 235 -28.46 -4.00 4.93
CA TYR A 235 -29.84 -3.58 4.83
C TYR A 235 -30.58 -4.35 3.73
N LYS A 236 -31.65 -5.05 4.11
CA LYS A 236 -32.48 -5.89 3.23
C LYS A 236 -31.69 -6.96 2.47
N ASN A 237 -30.61 -7.47 3.07
CA ASN A 237 -29.78 -8.51 2.47
C ASN A 237 -29.30 -9.50 3.54
N GLU A 238 -30.23 -10.36 3.98
CA GLU A 238 -30.00 -11.35 5.02
C GLU A 238 -28.98 -12.41 4.58
N ASP A 239 -29.02 -12.85 3.32
CA ASP A 239 -28.08 -13.82 2.77
C ASP A 239 -26.63 -13.32 2.84
N ALA A 240 -26.37 -12.09 2.37
CA ALA A 240 -25.03 -11.52 2.46
C ALA A 240 -24.61 -11.28 3.93
N THR A 241 -25.58 -11.01 4.82
CA THR A 241 -25.31 -10.85 6.25
C THR A 241 -24.88 -12.18 6.88
N ALA A 242 -25.63 -13.26 6.65
CA ALA A 242 -25.33 -14.59 7.15
C ALA A 242 -24.00 -15.15 6.62
N GLN A 243 -23.60 -14.77 5.40
CA GLN A 243 -22.28 -15.12 4.85
C GLN A 243 -21.13 -14.30 5.42
N THR A 244 -21.42 -13.12 5.98
CA THR A 244 -20.40 -12.17 6.46
C THR A 244 -20.22 -12.24 7.98
N VAL A 245 -21.28 -12.57 8.72
CA VAL A 245 -21.24 -12.72 10.18
C VAL A 245 -21.71 -14.12 10.55
N ILE A 246 -20.79 -14.94 11.06
CA ILE A 246 -21.02 -16.34 11.42
C ILE A 246 -20.69 -16.48 12.92
N ASP A 247 -21.65 -16.92 13.73
CA ASP A 247 -21.51 -17.06 15.19
C ASP A 247 -21.02 -15.78 15.91
N GLY A 248 -21.41 -14.62 15.35
CA GLY A 248 -21.02 -13.30 15.81
C GLY A 248 -19.60 -12.87 15.43
N TRP A 249 -18.88 -13.68 14.64
CA TRP A 249 -17.60 -13.32 14.03
C TRP A 249 -17.83 -12.71 12.66
N LEU A 250 -17.31 -11.51 12.44
CA LEU A 250 -17.16 -10.88 11.15
C LEU A 250 -16.04 -11.57 10.36
N HIS A 251 -16.41 -12.19 9.25
CA HIS A 251 -15.50 -12.69 8.22
C HIS A 251 -15.08 -11.52 7.33
N THR A 252 -13.87 -11.00 7.54
CA THR A 252 -13.40 -9.75 6.90
C THR A 252 -13.14 -9.92 5.40
N GLY A 253 -12.90 -11.16 4.95
CA GLY A 253 -12.35 -11.44 3.63
C GLY A 253 -10.92 -10.92 3.44
N ASP A 254 -10.24 -10.50 4.51
CA ASP A 254 -8.81 -10.17 4.54
C ASP A 254 -8.04 -11.32 5.20
N VAL A 255 -6.81 -11.53 4.76
CA VAL A 255 -5.93 -12.61 5.23
C VAL A 255 -4.75 -11.96 5.93
N GLY A 256 -4.30 -12.57 7.03
CA GLY A 256 -3.16 -12.04 7.77
C GLY A 256 -2.65 -12.98 8.83
N GLU A 257 -1.65 -12.49 9.55
CA GLU A 257 -1.00 -13.20 10.65
C GLU A 257 -0.88 -12.28 11.86
N ILE A 258 -0.99 -12.86 13.05
CA ILE A 258 -0.75 -12.17 14.31
C ILE A 258 0.56 -12.70 14.87
N ASP A 259 1.50 -11.80 15.16
CA ASP A 259 2.76 -12.19 15.77
C ASP A 259 2.63 -12.44 17.28
N GLU A 260 3.72 -12.92 17.90
CA GLU A 260 3.78 -13.23 19.35
C GLU A 260 3.47 -12.02 20.24
N ASP A 261 3.71 -10.80 19.73
CA ASP A 261 3.44 -9.55 20.41
C ASP A 261 2.02 -9.02 20.15
N GLY A 262 1.18 -9.76 19.43
CA GLY A 262 -0.21 -9.42 19.13
C GLY A 262 -0.41 -8.40 18.00
N TYR A 263 0.61 -8.11 17.19
CA TYR A 263 0.49 -7.20 16.04
C TYR A 263 0.00 -7.96 14.81
N LEU A 264 -1.00 -7.38 14.13
CA LEU A 264 -1.59 -7.94 12.92
C LEU A 264 -0.85 -7.45 11.67
N ARG A 265 -0.40 -8.37 10.81
CA ARG A 265 0.08 -8.09 9.46
C ARG A 265 -0.93 -8.59 8.44
N ILE A 266 -1.41 -7.71 7.57
CA ILE A 266 -2.32 -8.06 6.47
C ILE A 266 -1.49 -8.53 5.27
N THR A 267 -1.81 -9.69 4.72
CA THR A 267 -1.08 -10.31 3.61
C THR A 267 -1.84 -10.18 2.29
N ASP A 268 -3.15 -10.41 2.26
CA ASP A 268 -3.97 -10.29 1.04
C ASP A 268 -5.49 -10.24 1.32
N ARG A 269 -6.29 -10.24 0.25
CA ARG A 269 -7.74 -10.46 0.27
C ARG A 269 -8.05 -11.92 -0.02
N LYS A 270 -8.90 -12.55 0.79
CA LYS A 270 -9.37 -13.94 0.63
C LYS A 270 -9.90 -14.24 -0.76
N LYS A 271 -10.69 -13.32 -1.34
CA LYS A 271 -11.23 -13.46 -2.71
C LYS A 271 -10.18 -13.42 -3.83
N HIS A 272 -8.96 -12.98 -3.51
CA HIS A 272 -7.84 -12.92 -4.42
C HIS A 272 -6.78 -13.98 -4.10
N LEU A 273 -6.97 -14.81 -3.06
CA LEU A 273 -6.03 -15.90 -2.79
C LEU A 273 -6.02 -16.86 -3.97
N ILE A 274 -4.82 -17.30 -4.33
CA ILE A 274 -4.63 -18.46 -5.19
C ILE A 274 -4.80 -19.70 -4.31
N ILE A 275 -5.80 -20.53 -4.59
CA ILE A 275 -5.93 -21.84 -3.98
C ILE A 275 -5.43 -22.86 -4.99
N THR A 276 -4.19 -23.31 -4.84
CA THR A 276 -3.61 -24.29 -5.79
C THR A 276 -4.40 -25.59 -5.80
N ALA A 277 -4.23 -26.42 -6.84
CA ALA A 277 -4.85 -27.75 -6.92
C ALA A 277 -4.49 -28.66 -5.72
N GLY A 278 -3.36 -28.39 -5.07
CA GLY A 278 -2.94 -29.05 -3.83
C GLY A 278 -3.57 -28.48 -2.55
N GLY A 279 -4.53 -27.56 -2.66
CA GLY A 279 -5.24 -26.95 -1.53
C GLY A 279 -4.41 -25.95 -0.72
N LYS A 280 -3.31 -25.42 -1.28
CA LYS A 280 -2.50 -24.38 -0.63
C LYS A 280 -3.02 -22.99 -0.96
N ASN A 281 -3.28 -22.20 0.08
CA ASN A 281 -3.68 -20.81 -0.01
C ASN A 281 -2.44 -19.93 -0.14
N LEU A 282 -2.31 -19.20 -1.25
CA LEU A 282 -1.18 -18.35 -1.56
C LEU A 282 -1.68 -16.92 -1.78
N ALA A 283 -0.96 -15.95 -1.23
CA ALA A 283 -1.23 -14.52 -1.43
C ALA A 283 -0.53 -14.03 -2.70
N PRO A 284 -1.24 -13.73 -3.80
CA PRO A 284 -0.59 -13.23 -5.02
C PRO A 284 0.25 -11.98 -4.78
N ALA A 285 -0.21 -11.08 -3.91
CA ALA A 285 0.50 -9.83 -3.64
C ALA A 285 1.91 -10.06 -3.05
N ASN A 286 2.10 -11.16 -2.29
CA ASN A 286 3.40 -11.55 -1.77
C ASN A 286 4.34 -11.95 -2.90
N ILE A 287 3.87 -12.81 -3.80
CA ILE A 287 4.60 -13.34 -4.96
C ILE A 287 4.97 -12.19 -5.90
N GLU A 288 4.00 -11.36 -6.24
CA GLU A 288 4.16 -10.25 -7.19
C GLU A 288 5.16 -9.23 -6.67
N ARG A 289 5.10 -8.88 -5.38
CA ARG A 289 6.06 -7.96 -4.76
C ARG A 289 7.46 -8.55 -4.73
N ALA A 290 7.59 -9.84 -4.39
CA ALA A 290 8.88 -10.52 -4.33
C ALA A 290 9.57 -10.57 -5.70
N LEU A 291 8.83 -10.73 -6.79
CA LEU A 291 9.39 -10.72 -8.14
C LEU A 291 9.65 -9.30 -8.66
N LYS A 292 8.68 -8.38 -8.50
CA LYS A 292 8.80 -6.99 -8.96
C LYS A 292 9.97 -6.26 -8.29
N GLY A 293 10.28 -6.58 -7.03
CA GLY A 293 11.37 -5.92 -6.29
C GLY A 293 12.79 -6.25 -6.77
N GLU A 294 12.97 -7.21 -7.67
CA GLU A 294 14.29 -7.74 -8.04
C GLU A 294 14.97 -7.07 -9.24
N ASP A 295 14.21 -6.35 -10.06
CA ASP A 295 14.76 -5.64 -11.22
C ASP A 295 13.86 -4.46 -11.64
N PRO A 296 14.41 -3.24 -11.85
CA PRO A 296 13.64 -2.09 -12.32
C PRO A 296 13.02 -2.28 -13.72
N LEU A 297 13.50 -3.24 -14.52
CA LEU A 297 12.87 -3.58 -15.80
C LEU A 297 11.51 -4.24 -15.68
N ILE A 298 11.07 -4.63 -14.47
CA ILE A 298 9.76 -5.25 -14.23
C ILE A 298 8.75 -4.19 -13.78
N SER A 299 7.74 -3.91 -14.61
CA SER A 299 6.66 -2.97 -14.26
C SER A 299 5.63 -3.61 -13.33
N GLN A 300 5.04 -4.71 -13.78
CA GLN A 300 3.97 -5.41 -13.07
C GLN A 300 4.21 -6.91 -13.13
N VAL A 301 3.75 -7.58 -12.09
CA VAL A 301 3.65 -9.02 -12.04
C VAL A 301 2.21 -9.35 -11.69
N HIS A 302 1.61 -10.28 -12.42
CA HIS A 302 0.32 -10.87 -12.08
C HIS A 302 0.55 -12.35 -11.81
N ALA A 303 0.51 -12.74 -10.53
CA ALA A 303 0.62 -14.14 -10.16
C ALA A 303 -0.71 -14.86 -10.43
N HIS A 304 -0.61 -16.04 -11.03
CA HIS A 304 -1.72 -16.90 -11.41
C HIS A 304 -1.45 -18.33 -10.95
N GLY A 305 -2.49 -19.05 -10.53
CA GLY A 305 -2.33 -20.43 -10.09
C GLY A 305 -3.55 -21.02 -9.38
N ASP A 306 -4.68 -20.33 -9.42
CA ASP A 306 -5.90 -20.81 -8.78
C ASP A 306 -6.36 -22.10 -9.43
N ARG A 307 -6.54 -23.14 -8.62
CA ARG A 307 -6.85 -24.52 -9.01
C ARG A 307 -5.84 -25.14 -9.99
N ARG A 308 -4.61 -24.61 -10.01
CA ARG A 308 -3.50 -25.11 -10.84
C ARG A 308 -2.43 -25.83 -10.00
N PRO A 309 -1.61 -26.73 -10.60
CA PRO A 309 -0.63 -27.53 -9.87
C PRO A 309 0.56 -26.74 -9.32
N PHE A 310 0.81 -25.54 -9.83
CA PHE A 310 1.88 -24.64 -9.40
C PHE A 310 1.50 -23.18 -9.71
N VAL A 311 2.26 -22.23 -9.18
CA VAL A 311 2.10 -20.81 -9.52
C VAL A 311 2.81 -20.50 -10.84
N SER A 312 2.12 -19.84 -11.74
CA SER A 312 2.67 -19.17 -12.91
C SER A 312 2.48 -17.65 -12.80
N ALA A 313 3.06 -16.87 -13.72
CA ALA A 313 2.88 -15.42 -13.70
C ALA A 313 2.83 -14.80 -15.10
N ILE A 314 2.26 -13.61 -15.18
CA ILE A 314 2.49 -12.66 -16.27
C ILE A 314 3.42 -11.59 -15.74
N VAL A 315 4.49 -11.29 -16.46
CA VAL A 315 5.47 -10.26 -16.16
C VAL A 315 5.43 -9.23 -17.27
N THR A 316 5.40 -7.94 -16.93
CA THR A 316 5.43 -6.86 -17.90
C THR A 316 6.71 -6.02 -17.79
N PRO A 317 7.23 -5.51 -18.93
CA PRO A 317 8.37 -4.61 -18.96
C PRO A 317 8.01 -3.21 -18.45
N ALA A 318 8.90 -2.59 -17.69
CA ALA A 318 8.85 -1.17 -17.34
C ALA A 318 9.20 -0.33 -18.59
N PRO A 319 8.25 0.47 -19.14
CA PRO A 319 8.43 1.01 -20.49
C PRO A 319 9.68 1.90 -20.65
N LEU A 320 9.93 2.83 -19.74
CA LEU A 320 11.06 3.76 -19.85
C LEU A 320 12.39 3.03 -19.66
N GLU A 321 12.49 2.26 -18.59
CA GLU A 321 13.70 1.52 -18.22
C GLU A 321 14.05 0.48 -19.30
N THR A 322 13.04 -0.12 -19.93
CA THR A 322 13.22 -1.04 -21.07
C THR A 322 13.79 -0.30 -22.27
N LEU A 323 13.26 0.87 -22.62
CA LEU A 323 13.78 1.65 -23.73
C LEU A 323 15.21 2.16 -23.45
N GLU A 324 15.50 2.62 -22.23
CA GLU A 324 16.86 3.02 -21.81
C GLU A 324 17.84 1.84 -21.93
N TRP A 325 17.46 0.65 -21.47
CA TRP A 325 18.27 -0.55 -21.62
C TRP A 325 18.51 -0.91 -23.10
N GLY A 326 17.49 -0.72 -23.95
CA GLY A 326 17.59 -0.93 -25.39
C GLY A 326 18.54 0.07 -26.06
N LYS A 327 18.58 1.32 -25.59
CA LYS A 327 19.47 2.38 -26.09
C LYS A 327 20.93 1.99 -25.97
N GLU A 328 21.32 1.51 -24.79
CA GLU A 328 22.70 1.10 -24.48
C GLU A 328 23.21 0.01 -25.42
N ARG A 329 22.28 -0.71 -26.08
CA ARG A 329 22.54 -1.82 -27.01
C ARG A 329 22.22 -1.50 -28.46
N GLY A 330 21.89 -0.24 -28.76
CA GLY A 330 21.55 0.21 -30.12
C GLY A 330 20.24 -0.39 -30.66
N LEU A 331 19.35 -0.87 -29.80
CA LEU A 331 18.05 -1.42 -30.20
C LEU A 331 17.01 -0.32 -30.43
N VAL A 332 17.16 0.83 -29.78
CA VAL A 332 16.30 2.01 -29.94
C VAL A 332 17.18 3.26 -30.03
N THR A 333 16.70 4.26 -30.75
CA THR A 333 17.40 5.53 -30.97
C THR A 333 17.06 6.56 -29.89
N ASP A 334 17.93 7.57 -29.74
CA ASP A 334 17.68 8.69 -28.83
C ASP A 334 16.38 9.45 -29.16
N ALA A 335 16.06 9.58 -30.45
CA ALA A 335 14.84 10.25 -30.91
C ALA A 335 13.59 9.47 -30.48
N GLU A 336 13.58 8.14 -30.70
CA GLU A 336 12.48 7.28 -30.26
C GLU A 336 12.25 7.40 -28.75
N ILE A 337 13.32 7.34 -27.94
CA ILE A 337 13.21 7.45 -26.48
C ILE A 337 12.68 8.81 -26.05
N ALA A 338 13.17 9.90 -26.64
CA ALA A 338 12.75 11.24 -26.27
C ALA A 338 11.23 11.43 -26.50
N ASP A 339 10.71 10.96 -27.63
CA ASP A 339 9.29 11.05 -27.95
C ASP A 339 8.43 10.11 -27.09
N ARG A 340 8.92 8.91 -26.76
CA ARG A 340 8.23 7.98 -25.84
C ARG A 340 8.22 8.47 -24.40
N THR A 341 9.31 9.09 -23.98
CA THR A 341 9.43 9.70 -22.65
C THR A 341 8.47 10.87 -22.52
N ARG A 342 8.37 11.73 -23.53
CA ARG A 342 7.39 12.83 -23.56
C ARG A 342 5.97 12.32 -23.42
N GLU A 343 5.61 11.29 -24.19
CA GLU A 343 4.29 10.66 -24.10
C GLU A 343 3.99 10.12 -22.68
N LEU A 344 4.93 9.40 -22.08
CA LEU A 344 4.74 8.84 -20.73
C LEU A 344 4.74 9.90 -19.63
N MET A 345 5.40 11.04 -19.84
CA MET A 345 5.28 12.18 -18.92
C MET A 345 3.90 12.84 -18.99
N GLU A 346 3.30 12.92 -20.18
CA GLU A 346 1.94 13.47 -20.37
C GLU A 346 0.86 12.49 -19.89
N ASN A 347 1.03 11.20 -20.19
CA ASN A 347 0.16 10.14 -19.75
C ASN A 347 0.98 8.93 -19.26
N PRO A 348 1.29 8.84 -17.95
CA PRO A 348 2.03 7.71 -17.39
C PRO A 348 1.37 6.33 -17.59
N ALA A 349 0.05 6.33 -17.79
CA ALA A 349 -0.75 5.14 -18.07
C ALA A 349 -0.88 4.82 -19.57
N GLY A 350 -0.36 5.70 -20.44
CA GLY A 350 -0.47 5.59 -21.89
C GLY A 350 0.29 4.38 -22.41
N ARG A 351 -0.33 3.64 -23.33
CA ARG A 351 0.27 2.46 -23.98
C ARG A 351 0.03 2.54 -25.48
N SER A 352 0.47 3.65 -26.11
CA SER A 352 0.30 3.82 -27.54
C SER A 352 0.94 2.70 -28.34
N GLU A 353 0.45 2.48 -29.55
CA GLU A 353 0.98 1.48 -30.47
C GLU A 353 2.49 1.67 -30.71
N ALA A 354 2.95 2.91 -30.86
CA ALA A 354 4.36 3.23 -31.05
C ALA A 354 5.22 2.92 -29.80
N LEU A 355 4.69 3.17 -28.60
CA LEU A 355 5.39 2.79 -27.35
C LEU A 355 5.48 1.26 -27.21
N ASN A 356 4.38 0.56 -27.47
CA ASN A 356 4.33 -0.89 -27.38
C ASN A 356 5.27 -1.53 -28.41
N ALA A 357 5.30 -1.03 -29.65
CA ALA A 357 6.21 -1.52 -30.69
C ALA A 357 7.69 -1.33 -30.32
N ALA A 358 8.06 -0.17 -29.76
CA ALA A 358 9.42 0.10 -29.31
C ALA A 358 9.83 -0.81 -28.13
N THR A 359 8.92 -1.02 -27.18
CA THR A 359 9.13 -1.92 -26.04
C THR A 359 9.27 -3.38 -26.50
N ALA A 360 8.39 -3.83 -27.40
CA ALA A 360 8.40 -5.18 -27.97
C ALA A 360 9.73 -5.52 -28.65
N LYS A 361 10.31 -4.56 -29.39
CA LYS A 361 11.61 -4.72 -30.04
C LYS A 361 12.73 -5.05 -29.05
N VAL A 362 12.71 -4.41 -27.87
CA VAL A 362 13.71 -4.63 -26.83
C VAL A 362 13.43 -5.94 -26.08
N VAL A 363 12.18 -6.24 -25.75
CA VAL A 363 11.77 -7.46 -25.05
C VAL A 363 12.09 -8.73 -25.84
N ALA A 364 12.07 -8.66 -27.17
CA ALA A 364 12.47 -9.76 -28.05
C ALA A 364 13.97 -10.10 -27.97
N HIS A 365 14.81 -9.21 -27.40
CA HIS A 365 16.25 -9.45 -27.32
C HIS A 365 16.59 -10.55 -26.30
N PRO A 366 17.40 -11.56 -26.66
CA PRO A 366 17.71 -12.69 -25.77
C PRO A 366 18.27 -12.28 -24.40
N ASP A 367 19.17 -11.30 -24.36
CA ASP A 367 19.76 -10.82 -23.10
C ASP A 367 18.75 -10.11 -22.19
N PHE A 368 17.71 -9.49 -22.77
CA PHE A 368 16.63 -8.89 -21.99
C PHE A 368 15.84 -9.99 -21.29
N GLN A 369 15.43 -11.01 -22.05
CA GLN A 369 14.72 -12.17 -21.51
C GLN A 369 15.55 -12.89 -20.46
N ALA A 370 16.86 -13.07 -20.70
CA ALA A 370 17.78 -13.69 -19.74
C ALA A 370 17.82 -12.90 -18.42
N ARG A 371 17.93 -11.56 -18.47
CA ARG A 371 17.93 -10.71 -17.29
C ARG A 371 16.62 -10.81 -16.49
N ILE A 372 15.48 -10.82 -17.18
CA ILE A 372 14.17 -10.98 -16.53
C ILE A 372 14.05 -12.37 -15.89
N LYS A 373 14.50 -13.45 -16.56
CA LYS A 373 14.53 -14.80 -15.98
C LYS A 373 15.34 -14.84 -14.70
N GLU A 374 16.55 -14.28 -14.71
CA GLU A 374 17.39 -14.20 -13.51
C GLU A 374 16.74 -13.39 -12.39
N ALA A 375 16.06 -12.28 -12.69
CA ALA A 375 15.31 -11.51 -11.70
C ALA A 375 14.19 -12.34 -11.06
N VAL A 376 13.42 -13.06 -11.87
CA VAL A 376 12.37 -13.95 -11.35
C VAL A 376 12.98 -15.08 -10.51
N ALA A 377 14.13 -15.64 -10.92
CA ALA A 377 14.83 -16.66 -10.16
C ALA A 377 15.34 -16.16 -8.80
N ARG A 378 15.82 -14.91 -8.73
CA ARG A 378 16.20 -14.27 -7.46
C ARG A 378 14.98 -14.06 -6.57
N GLY A 379 13.89 -13.53 -7.09
CA GLY A 379 12.66 -13.29 -6.32
C GLY A 379 12.06 -14.60 -5.77
N ASN A 380 12.13 -15.68 -6.54
CA ASN A 380 11.74 -17.02 -6.10
C ASN A 380 12.54 -17.55 -4.90
N LYS A 381 13.78 -17.09 -4.68
CA LYS A 381 14.57 -17.46 -3.49
C LYS A 381 13.99 -16.87 -2.21
N ASN A 382 13.23 -15.78 -2.32
CA ASN A 382 12.56 -15.11 -1.20
C ASN A 382 11.17 -15.71 -0.89
N LEU A 383 10.71 -16.67 -1.69
CA LEU A 383 9.38 -17.28 -1.60
C LEU A 383 9.44 -18.73 -1.06
N ALA A 384 8.38 -19.15 -0.37
CA ALA A 384 8.22 -20.55 0.01
C ALA A 384 8.14 -21.44 -1.23
N GLN A 385 8.53 -22.72 -1.13
CA GLN A 385 8.57 -23.63 -2.28
C GLN A 385 7.23 -23.70 -3.06
N VAL A 386 6.10 -23.59 -2.35
CA VAL A 386 4.75 -23.62 -2.93
C VAL A 386 4.34 -22.29 -3.60
N GLU A 387 4.99 -21.18 -3.25
CA GLU A 387 4.74 -19.84 -3.78
C GLU A 387 5.59 -19.53 -5.02
N ARG A 388 6.66 -20.29 -5.25
CA ARG A 388 7.59 -20.04 -6.36
C ARG A 388 6.90 -20.13 -7.71
N VAL A 389 7.09 -19.11 -8.52
CA VAL A 389 6.66 -19.08 -9.93
C VAL A 389 7.48 -20.12 -10.69
N ARG A 390 6.84 -21.12 -11.29
CA ARG A 390 7.55 -22.14 -12.08
C ARG A 390 7.71 -21.75 -13.54
N LYS A 391 6.72 -21.05 -14.08
CA LYS A 391 6.69 -20.58 -15.47
C LYS A 391 6.04 -19.22 -15.53
N PHE A 392 6.48 -18.39 -16.47
CA PHE A 392 5.87 -17.08 -16.68
C PHE A 392 5.82 -16.68 -18.15
N ILE A 393 4.90 -15.77 -18.48
CA ILE A 393 4.87 -15.07 -19.75
C ILE A 393 5.52 -13.71 -19.53
N LEU A 394 6.45 -13.32 -20.38
CA LEU A 394 6.91 -11.95 -20.49
C LEU A 394 6.13 -11.28 -21.62
N LEU A 395 5.29 -10.30 -21.28
CA LEU A 395 4.59 -9.50 -22.29
C LEU A 395 5.57 -8.54 -22.97
N ASP A 396 5.23 -8.16 -24.20
CA ASP A 396 5.97 -7.20 -25.01
C ASP A 396 5.57 -5.73 -24.71
N ARG A 397 4.54 -5.55 -23.89
CA ARG A 397 4.03 -4.27 -23.39
C ARG A 397 3.67 -4.36 -21.91
N ASP A 398 3.47 -3.19 -21.31
CA ASP A 398 2.88 -3.10 -19.97
C ASP A 398 1.35 -3.06 -20.01
N PHE A 399 0.72 -3.32 -18.85
CA PHE A 399 -0.72 -3.24 -18.70
C PHE A 399 -1.22 -1.80 -18.90
N SER A 400 -2.45 -1.66 -19.40
CA SER A 400 -3.03 -0.35 -19.74
C SER A 400 -4.41 -0.13 -19.13
N GLN A 401 -4.77 1.15 -18.95
CA GLN A 401 -6.14 1.53 -18.59
C GLN A 401 -7.10 1.40 -19.78
N GLU A 402 -6.61 1.69 -20.99
CA GLU A 402 -7.38 1.63 -22.24
C GLU A 402 -7.85 0.19 -22.55
N GLU A 403 -7.00 -0.79 -22.22
CA GLU A 403 -7.30 -2.21 -22.29
C GLU A 403 -8.04 -2.72 -21.04
N ASP A 404 -8.53 -1.86 -20.17
CA ASP A 404 -9.28 -2.28 -18.97
C ASP A 404 -8.51 -3.26 -18.05
N GLU A 405 -7.17 -3.22 -18.07
CA GLU A 405 -6.30 -4.07 -17.24
C GLU A 405 -5.89 -3.35 -15.95
N LEU A 406 -6.02 -2.03 -15.92
CA LEU A 406 -5.71 -1.17 -14.78
C LEU A 406 -6.93 -0.33 -14.37
N THR A 407 -7.05 -0.07 -13.06
CA THR A 407 -7.97 0.96 -12.55
C THR A 407 -7.44 2.36 -12.89
N PRO A 408 -8.27 3.42 -12.77
CA PRO A 408 -7.79 4.81 -12.83
C PRO A 408 -6.67 5.13 -11.83
N THR A 409 -6.57 4.35 -10.75
CA THR A 409 -5.51 4.42 -9.74
C THR A 409 -4.33 3.48 -9.98
N LEU A 410 -4.20 2.92 -11.19
CA LEU A 410 -3.13 2.02 -11.64
C LEU A 410 -3.03 0.69 -10.87
N LYS A 411 -4.13 0.23 -10.29
CA LYS A 411 -4.20 -1.10 -9.67
C LYS A 411 -4.62 -2.14 -10.71
N LEU A 412 -4.05 -3.34 -10.65
CA LEU A 412 -4.41 -4.44 -11.53
C LEU A 412 -5.88 -4.82 -11.38
N LYS A 413 -6.59 -4.88 -12.50
CA LYS A 413 -7.91 -5.48 -12.65
C LYS A 413 -7.75 -6.98 -12.88
N ARG A 414 -7.46 -7.71 -11.80
CA ARG A 414 -7.06 -9.13 -11.85
C ARG A 414 -8.03 -10.00 -12.66
N LYS A 415 -9.33 -9.87 -12.44
CA LYS A 415 -10.33 -10.71 -13.12
C LYS A 415 -10.37 -10.46 -14.62
N GLU A 416 -10.23 -9.19 -14.99
CA GLU A 416 -10.21 -8.72 -16.36
C GLU A 416 -8.93 -9.19 -17.07
N ILE A 417 -7.76 -9.09 -16.41
CA ILE A 417 -6.49 -9.65 -16.91
C ILE A 417 -6.59 -11.17 -17.07
N GLU A 418 -7.07 -11.90 -16.06
CA GLU A 418 -7.24 -13.35 -16.12
C GLU A 418 -8.17 -13.75 -17.26
N ALA A 419 -9.30 -13.07 -17.43
CA ALA A 419 -10.25 -13.36 -18.50
C ALA A 419 -9.65 -13.11 -19.89
N LYS A 420 -8.91 -12.00 -20.06
CA LYS A 420 -8.26 -11.65 -21.33
C LYS A 420 -7.12 -12.60 -21.68
N MET A 421 -6.33 -13.01 -20.67
CA MET A 421 -5.11 -13.78 -20.86
C MET A 421 -5.30 -15.28 -20.60
N ALA A 422 -6.52 -15.75 -20.32
CA ALA A 422 -6.82 -17.15 -20.03
C ALA A 422 -6.19 -18.12 -21.03
N PRO A 423 -6.27 -17.93 -22.37
CA PRO A 423 -5.66 -18.85 -23.32
C PRO A 423 -4.15 -18.96 -23.17
N LEU A 424 -3.46 -17.85 -22.86
CA LEU A 424 -2.01 -17.88 -22.66
C LEU A 424 -1.65 -18.49 -21.29
N LEU A 425 -2.41 -18.16 -20.25
CA LEU A 425 -2.21 -18.70 -18.91
C LEU A 425 -2.40 -20.22 -18.88
N ASP A 426 -3.39 -20.74 -19.60
CA ASP A 426 -3.69 -22.18 -19.68
C ASP A 426 -2.54 -22.96 -20.36
N ARG A 427 -1.97 -22.40 -21.44
CA ARG A 427 -0.81 -22.98 -22.13
C ARG A 427 0.41 -23.15 -21.24
N LEU A 428 0.60 -22.33 -20.20
CA LEU A 428 1.71 -22.52 -19.24
C LEU A 428 1.61 -23.84 -18.48
N TYR A 429 0.41 -24.42 -18.37
CA TYR A 429 0.18 -25.69 -17.68
C TYR A 429 0.04 -26.88 -18.64
N GLU A 430 -0.39 -26.63 -19.87
CA GLU A 430 -0.69 -27.66 -20.87
C GLU A 430 0.50 -27.95 -21.79
N GLU A 431 1.29 -26.93 -22.10
CA GLU A 431 2.43 -27.03 -23.02
C GLU A 431 3.76 -27.02 -22.26
N LYS A 432 4.57 -28.05 -22.49
CA LYS A 432 5.87 -28.20 -21.82
C LYS A 432 6.85 -27.09 -22.18
N ASP A 433 6.85 -26.63 -23.43
CA ASP A 433 7.84 -25.67 -23.94
C ASP A 433 7.28 -24.24 -24.06
N PHE A 434 6.07 -23.99 -23.55
CA PHE A 434 5.48 -22.66 -23.53
C PHE A 434 5.84 -21.90 -22.25
N GLY A 435 6.14 -20.60 -22.42
CA GLY A 435 6.56 -19.69 -21.37
C GLY A 435 8.06 -19.74 -21.07
N LEU A 436 8.50 -18.82 -20.21
CA LEU A 436 9.86 -18.77 -19.69
C LEU A 436 9.91 -19.47 -18.33
N GLU A 437 11.00 -20.21 -18.09
CA GLU A 437 11.30 -20.83 -16.80
C GLU A 437 12.38 -20.01 -16.08
N PRO A 438 12.21 -19.66 -14.79
CA PRO A 438 13.16 -18.83 -14.04
C PRO A 438 14.57 -19.41 -13.95
#